data_AF-A0A3L9YM21-F1
#
_entry.id   AF-A0A3L9YM21-F1
#
_cell.length_a   1.000
_cell.length_b   1.000
_cell.length_c   1.000
_cell.angle_alpha   90.00
_cell.angle_beta   90.00
_cell.angle_gamma   90.00
#
_symmetry.space_group_name_H-M   'P 1'
#
loop_
_entity.id
_entity.type
_entity.pdbx_description
1 polymer ?
#
loop_
_entity_poly.entity_id
_entity_poly.type
_entity_poly.pdbx_seq_one_letter_code
_entity_poly.pdbx_strand_id
1 'polypeptide(L)'
;MRLILALVLGLVTAPLAQAQSAEETEFMTALFRNMNPLSIEFNREVCGYVLRAPSGELESTKVSWGGHASCASLPLPPGAEVLSSWHTHAAWGQGYDGEVPSTVDVEGDMRQGINGWVSTPGGRLWFVNGQTGNMHQVCGRDCLPSDPNFQPEEHGPVAKQYTLQGLRARFGQR
;
A
#
# COMPACT_ATOMS: atom_id res chain seq x y z
N MET A 1 -24.04 -45.55 -35.54
CA MET A 1 -24.48 -45.08 -34.20
C MET A 1 -23.29 -44.40 -33.52
N ARG A 2 -23.30 -43.06 -33.51
CA ARG A 2 -22.57 -42.08 -32.68
C ARG A 2 -21.04 -42.20 -32.51
N LEU A 3 -20.31 -41.35 -33.26
CA LEU A 3 -18.96 -40.86 -32.89
C LEU A 3 -19.08 -39.91 -31.69
N ILE A 4 -18.28 -40.13 -30.64
CA ILE A 4 -18.15 -39.21 -29.51
C ILE A 4 -16.90 -38.38 -29.74
N LEU A 5 -17.10 -37.11 -30.06
CA LEU A 5 -16.05 -36.10 -30.16
C LEU A 5 -15.76 -35.61 -28.73
N ALA A 6 -14.59 -35.93 -28.19
CA ALA A 6 -14.14 -35.42 -26.90
C ALA A 6 -13.63 -33.98 -27.09
N LEU A 7 -14.43 -33.00 -26.66
CA LEU A 7 -14.07 -31.60 -26.63
C LEU A 7 -13.22 -31.33 -25.38
N VAL A 8 -11.91 -31.17 -25.56
CA VAL A 8 -11.01 -30.70 -24.49
C VAL A 8 -11.20 -29.18 -24.38
N LEU A 9 -11.97 -28.75 -23.37
CA LEU A 9 -12.01 -27.34 -22.98
C LEU A 9 -10.67 -26.99 -22.31
N GLY A 10 -9.82 -26.24 -23.00
CA GLY A 10 -8.67 -25.58 -22.39
C GLY A 10 -9.16 -24.54 -21.39
N LEU A 11 -8.88 -24.74 -20.11
CA LEU A 11 -9.03 -23.74 -19.06
C LEU A 11 -8.00 -22.64 -19.32
N VAL A 12 -8.43 -21.57 -19.98
CA VAL A 12 -7.68 -20.32 -20.06
C VAL A 12 -7.77 -19.69 -18.68
N THR A 13 -6.70 -19.79 -17.89
CA THR A 13 -6.56 -19.03 -16.64
C THR A 13 -6.39 -17.56 -17.02
N ALA A 14 -7.48 -16.80 -16.97
CA ALA A 14 -7.40 -15.34 -16.96
C ALA A 14 -6.52 -14.91 -15.78
N PRO A 15 -5.65 -13.90 -15.91
CA PRO A 15 -4.96 -13.34 -14.76
C PRO A 15 -6.04 -12.73 -13.87
N LEU A 16 -6.32 -13.42 -12.76
CA LEU A 16 -7.14 -12.87 -11.69
C LEU A 16 -6.49 -11.55 -11.29
N ALA A 17 -7.30 -10.50 -11.16
CA ALA A 17 -6.91 -9.30 -10.44
C ALA A 17 -6.11 -9.73 -9.21
N GLN A 18 -4.86 -9.24 -9.08
CA GLN A 18 -3.94 -9.67 -8.02
C GLN A 18 -4.57 -9.32 -6.67
N ALA A 19 -5.31 -10.28 -6.12
CA ALA A 19 -5.57 -10.34 -4.70
C ALA A 19 -4.21 -10.34 -4.01
N GLN A 20 -4.10 -9.55 -2.96
CA GLN A 20 -2.93 -9.47 -2.11
C GLN A 20 -2.46 -10.89 -1.74
N SER A 21 -1.24 -11.25 -2.15
CA SER A 21 -0.70 -12.56 -1.80
C SER A 21 -0.28 -12.57 -0.33
N ALA A 22 -0.33 -13.73 0.32
CA ALA A 22 0.21 -13.89 1.66
C ALA A 22 1.71 -13.53 1.69
N GLU A 23 2.45 -13.91 0.64
CA GLU A 23 3.87 -13.59 0.46
C GLU A 23 4.13 -12.07 0.49
N GLU A 24 3.38 -11.28 -0.29
CA GLU A 24 3.55 -9.83 -0.33
C GLU A 24 3.15 -9.19 1.01
N THR A 25 2.12 -9.72 1.67
CA THR A 25 1.71 -9.26 3.00
C THR A 25 2.80 -9.45 4.05
N GLU A 26 3.42 -10.62 4.06
CA GLU A 26 4.52 -10.95 4.98
C GLU A 26 5.74 -10.08 4.70
N PHE A 27 6.09 -9.93 3.42
CA PHE A 27 7.17 -9.05 2.96
C PHE A 27 6.94 -7.61 3.42
N MET A 28 5.75 -7.05 3.18
CA MET A 28 5.42 -5.67 3.55
C MET A 28 5.35 -5.48 5.06
N THR A 29 4.84 -6.46 5.80
CA THR A 29 4.84 -6.39 7.27
C THR A 29 6.27 -6.34 7.81
N ALA A 30 7.17 -7.17 7.29
CA ALA A 30 8.57 -7.16 7.69
C ALA A 30 9.29 -5.85 7.29
N LEU A 31 9.03 -5.36 6.08
CA LEU A 31 9.56 -4.07 5.61
C LEU A 31 9.16 -2.93 6.55
N PHE A 32 7.86 -2.78 6.84
CA PHE A 32 7.37 -1.68 7.66
C PHE A 32 7.74 -1.81 9.14
N ARG A 33 7.93 -3.02 9.68
CA ARG A 33 8.49 -3.18 11.02
C ARG A 33 9.87 -2.53 11.16
N ASN A 34 10.65 -2.46 10.09
CA ASN A 34 11.95 -1.82 10.07
C ASN A 34 11.87 -0.33 9.68
N MET A 35 11.01 0.03 8.72
CA MET A 35 10.95 1.40 8.21
C MET A 35 10.11 2.36 9.05
N ASN A 36 9.02 1.91 9.69
CA ASN A 36 8.15 2.81 10.46
C ASN A 36 8.91 3.51 11.61
N PRO A 37 9.72 2.83 12.44
CA PRO A 37 10.51 3.49 13.49
C PRO A 37 11.41 4.60 12.94
N LEU A 38 12.08 4.35 11.82
CA LEU A 38 13.00 5.32 11.22
C LEU A 38 12.24 6.50 10.59
N SER A 39 11.12 6.22 9.93
CA SER A 39 10.24 7.25 9.37
C SER A 39 9.72 8.20 10.45
N ILE A 40 9.30 7.64 11.58
CA ILE A 40 8.85 8.39 12.76
C ILE A 40 10.02 9.19 13.38
N GLU A 41 11.15 8.54 13.65
CA GLU A 41 12.32 9.18 14.28
C GLU A 41 12.80 10.40 13.49
N PHE A 42 12.89 10.27 12.17
CA PHE A 42 13.34 11.35 11.31
C PHE A 42 12.22 12.29 10.87
N ASN A 43 10.97 12.00 11.22
CA ASN A 43 9.77 12.69 10.76
C ASN A 43 9.74 12.88 9.24
N ARG A 44 9.94 11.78 8.51
CA ARG A 44 9.99 11.74 7.05
C ARG A 44 9.30 10.51 6.51
N GLU A 45 8.52 10.69 5.47
CA GLU A 45 8.05 9.57 4.66
C GLU A 45 9.23 8.88 3.97
N VAL A 46 9.14 7.57 3.89
CA VAL A 46 10.08 6.68 3.19
C VAL A 46 9.27 5.84 2.22
N CYS A 47 9.70 5.77 0.97
CA CYS A 47 8.95 5.10 -0.09
C CYS A 47 9.83 4.28 -1.03
N GLY A 48 9.16 3.41 -1.79
CA GLY A 48 9.75 2.61 -2.84
C GLY A 48 8.69 1.84 -3.63
N TYR A 49 9.15 0.83 -4.35
CA TYR A 49 8.31 -0.15 -5.02
C TYR A 49 8.67 -1.56 -4.56
N VAL A 50 7.68 -2.46 -4.58
CA VAL A 50 7.90 -3.90 -4.53
C VAL A 50 8.04 -4.41 -5.96
N LEU A 51 9.13 -5.11 -6.21
CA LEU A 51 9.42 -5.74 -7.49
C LEU A 51 9.39 -7.26 -7.38
N ARG A 52 9.06 -7.90 -8.49
CA ARG A 52 9.24 -9.34 -8.69
C ARG A 52 10.60 -9.55 -9.36
N ALA A 53 11.55 -10.15 -8.64
CA ALA A 53 12.83 -10.51 -9.23
C ALA A 53 12.66 -11.66 -10.25
N PRO A 54 13.58 -11.83 -11.23
CA PRO A 54 13.53 -12.94 -12.18
C PRO A 54 13.55 -14.34 -11.53
N SER A 55 14.07 -14.45 -10.31
CA SER A 55 14.04 -15.67 -9.49
C SER A 55 12.64 -16.03 -8.99
N GLY A 56 11.68 -15.10 -9.03
CA GLY A 56 10.39 -15.25 -8.36
C GLY A 56 10.40 -14.82 -6.90
N GLU A 57 11.45 -14.14 -6.40
CA GLU A 57 11.50 -13.55 -5.04
C GLU A 57 11.09 -12.07 -4.99
N LEU A 58 10.43 -11.63 -3.92
CA LEU A 58 10.08 -10.23 -3.73
C LEU A 58 11.28 -9.41 -3.29
N GLU A 59 11.45 -8.24 -3.88
CA GLU A 59 12.44 -7.27 -3.45
C GLU A 59 11.83 -5.86 -3.36
N SER A 60 12.38 -5.02 -2.49
CA SER A 60 12.07 -3.59 -2.50
C SER A 60 13.14 -2.88 -3.31
N THR A 61 12.74 -1.85 -4.06
CA THR A 61 13.70 -0.88 -4.59
C THR A 61 14.53 -0.26 -3.46
N LYS A 62 15.66 0.34 -3.84
CA LYS A 62 16.35 1.29 -2.96
C LYS A 62 15.35 2.34 -2.48
N VAL A 63 15.33 2.56 -1.16
CA VAL A 63 14.40 3.49 -0.54
C VAL A 63 14.69 4.94 -0.92
N SER A 64 13.64 5.72 -1.07
CA SER A 64 13.71 7.19 -1.19
C SER A 64 13.26 7.82 0.12
N TRP A 65 13.92 8.93 0.49
CA TRP A 65 13.60 9.70 1.69
C TRP A 65 12.89 10.99 1.30
N GLY A 66 11.62 11.09 1.69
CA GLY A 66 10.71 12.19 1.38
C GLY A 66 10.76 13.34 2.38
N GLY A 67 9.70 14.15 2.41
CA GLY A 67 9.40 15.13 3.45
C GLY A 67 8.44 14.56 4.50
N HIS A 68 7.82 15.44 5.28
CA HIS A 68 6.88 15.05 6.34
C HIS A 68 5.51 14.55 5.81
N ALA A 69 5.18 14.83 4.54
CA ALA A 69 3.89 14.52 3.91
C ALA A 69 4.04 14.32 2.38
N SER A 70 5.22 13.86 1.95
CA SER A 70 5.47 13.54 0.55
C SER A 70 6.67 12.63 0.41
N CYS A 71 6.60 11.70 -0.54
CA CYS A 71 7.74 10.93 -0.97
C CYS A 71 7.67 10.68 -2.47
N ALA A 72 8.83 10.71 -3.14
CA ALA A 72 8.95 10.38 -4.54
C ALA A 72 9.92 9.21 -4.69
N SER A 73 9.41 8.07 -5.15
CA SER A 73 10.22 6.88 -5.39
C SER A 73 11.28 7.15 -6.45
N LEU A 74 12.40 6.42 -6.34
CA LEU A 74 13.48 6.50 -7.33
C LEU A 74 13.03 5.92 -8.68
N PRO A 75 13.64 6.35 -9.81
CA PRO A 75 13.36 5.77 -11.12
C PRO A 75 13.60 4.26 -11.13
N LEU A 76 12.67 3.54 -11.76
CA LEU A 76 12.76 2.10 -11.93
C LEU A 76 13.68 1.72 -13.10
N PRO A 77 14.40 0.59 -13.01
CA PRO A 77 15.10 0.07 -14.17
C PRO A 77 14.10 -0.33 -15.28
N PRO A 78 14.47 -0.17 -16.56
CA PRO A 78 13.59 -0.56 -17.66
C PRO A 78 13.18 -2.03 -17.57
N GLY A 79 11.88 -2.29 -17.73
CA GLY A 79 11.33 -3.66 -17.73
C GLY A 79 11.19 -4.29 -16.35
N ALA A 80 11.36 -3.55 -15.25
CA ALA A 80 11.05 -4.04 -13.92
C ALA A 80 9.58 -4.47 -13.81
N GLU A 81 9.35 -5.65 -13.22
CA GLU A 81 8.00 -6.11 -12.88
C GLU A 81 7.60 -5.52 -11.52
N VAL A 82 6.81 -4.44 -11.56
CA VAL A 82 6.31 -3.76 -10.36
C VAL A 82 5.02 -4.43 -9.90
N LEU A 83 4.97 -4.81 -8.62
CA LEU A 83 3.77 -5.36 -8.01
C LEU A 83 2.96 -4.28 -7.29
N SER A 84 3.66 -3.43 -6.54
CA SER A 84 3.04 -2.38 -5.75
C SER A 84 3.98 -1.22 -5.45
N SER A 85 3.40 -0.04 -5.21
CA SER A 85 4.06 1.06 -4.53
C SER A 85 4.01 0.82 -3.01
N TRP A 86 4.90 1.48 -2.27
CA TRP A 86 4.77 1.52 -0.82
C TRP A 86 5.36 2.80 -0.24
N HIS A 87 4.77 3.26 0.87
CA HIS A 87 5.35 4.30 1.69
C HIS A 87 4.96 4.20 3.17
N THR A 88 5.77 4.85 4.00
CA THR A 88 5.46 5.18 5.40
C THR A 88 4.86 6.58 5.44
N HIS A 89 3.92 6.81 6.34
CA HIS A 89 3.67 8.15 6.84
C HIS A 89 4.69 8.50 7.92
N ALA A 90 5.07 9.78 7.99
CA ALA A 90 6.03 10.31 8.96
C ALA A 90 5.50 10.24 10.41
N ALA A 91 6.21 10.91 11.34
CA ALA A 91 5.76 11.03 12.72
C ALA A 91 4.34 11.61 12.81
N TRP A 92 3.67 11.33 13.93
CA TRP A 92 2.38 11.95 14.21
C TRP A 92 2.52 13.48 14.24
N GLY A 93 1.65 14.17 13.52
CA GLY A 93 1.60 15.62 13.47
C GLY A 93 0.22 16.13 13.85
N GLN A 94 0.16 17.09 14.77
CA GLN A 94 -1.10 17.72 15.16
C GLN A 94 -1.80 18.35 13.95
N GLY A 95 -3.09 18.08 13.79
CA GLY A 95 -3.91 18.60 12.69
C GLY A 95 -3.62 17.96 11.33
N TYR A 96 -2.79 16.92 11.27
CA TYR A 96 -2.50 16.16 10.06
C TYR A 96 -3.10 14.75 10.15
N ASP A 97 -4.00 14.42 9.21
CA ASP A 97 -4.69 13.13 9.17
C ASP A 97 -3.82 12.04 8.51
N GLY A 98 -2.73 11.70 9.21
CA GLY A 98 -1.77 10.69 8.78
C GLY A 98 -2.17 9.23 9.05
N GLU A 99 -3.42 8.95 9.45
CA GLU A 99 -3.87 7.60 9.83
C GLU A 99 -4.63 6.85 8.71
N VAL A 100 -4.80 7.49 7.55
CA VAL A 100 -5.44 6.93 6.34
C VAL A 100 -4.59 7.26 5.12
N PRO A 101 -4.62 6.46 4.03
CA PRO A 101 -3.94 6.82 2.78
C PRO A 101 -4.37 8.20 2.26
N SER A 102 -3.49 8.93 1.58
CA SER A 102 -3.88 10.18 0.91
C SER A 102 -4.64 9.89 -0.39
N THR A 103 -5.50 10.81 -0.82
CA THR A 103 -6.21 10.64 -2.11
C THR A 103 -5.27 10.71 -3.30
N VAL A 104 -4.18 11.48 -3.19
CA VAL A 104 -3.16 11.60 -4.25
C VAL A 104 -2.45 10.27 -4.47
N ASP A 105 -2.13 9.54 -3.40
CA ASP A 105 -1.48 8.23 -3.48
C ASP A 105 -2.40 7.21 -4.13
N VAL A 106 -3.66 7.12 -3.64
CA VAL A 106 -4.65 6.19 -4.18
C VAL A 106 -4.89 6.44 -5.66
N GLU A 107 -5.06 7.69 -6.07
CA GLU A 107 -5.21 8.04 -7.48
C GLU A 107 -3.94 7.79 -8.29
N GLY A 108 -2.76 7.95 -7.68
CA GLY A 108 -1.47 7.63 -8.28
C GLY A 108 -1.29 6.15 -8.59
N ASP A 109 -1.63 5.30 -7.63
CA ASP A 109 -1.67 3.84 -7.78
C ASP A 109 -2.68 3.44 -8.87
N MET A 110 -3.85 4.07 -8.87
CA MET A 110 -4.87 3.83 -9.90
C MET A 110 -4.42 4.21 -11.30
N ARG A 111 -3.74 5.36 -11.47
CA ARG A 111 -3.20 5.77 -12.77
C ARG A 111 -2.11 4.84 -13.27
N GLN A 112 -1.32 4.28 -12.37
CA GLN A 112 -0.27 3.31 -12.69
C GLN A 112 -0.81 1.89 -12.87
N GLY A 113 -2.02 1.60 -12.37
CA GLY A 113 -2.62 0.27 -12.40
C GLY A 113 -1.97 -0.74 -11.44
N ILE A 114 -1.21 -0.25 -10.45
CA ILE A 114 -0.49 -1.05 -9.45
C ILE A 114 -1.15 -0.91 -8.08
N ASN A 115 -0.98 -1.90 -7.21
CA ASN A 115 -1.44 -1.79 -5.82
C ASN A 115 -0.52 -0.85 -5.00
N GLY A 116 -0.97 -0.49 -3.80
CA GLY A 116 -0.20 0.35 -2.88
C GLY A 116 -0.26 -0.13 -1.44
N TRP A 117 0.75 0.26 -0.67
CA TRP A 117 0.87 -0.09 0.75
C TRP A 117 1.27 1.12 1.58
N VAL A 118 0.56 1.34 2.68
CA VAL A 118 0.81 2.50 3.55
C VAL A 118 0.91 2.06 5.01
N SER A 119 1.97 2.47 5.71
CA SER A 119 2.05 2.36 7.16
C SER A 119 1.86 3.72 7.83
N THR A 120 1.27 3.73 9.02
CA THR A 120 0.90 4.97 9.72
C THR A 120 1.65 5.13 11.05
N PRO A 121 1.78 6.36 11.59
CA PRO A 121 2.38 6.58 12.90
C PRO A 121 1.61 5.92 14.05
N GLY A 122 0.30 5.69 13.95
CA GLY A 122 -0.48 4.89 14.89
C GLY A 122 -0.30 3.37 14.73
N GLY A 123 0.59 2.93 13.84
CA GLY A 123 0.97 1.53 13.64
C GLY A 123 0.02 0.72 12.76
N ARG A 124 -0.85 1.37 11.98
CA ARG A 124 -1.73 0.68 11.03
C ARG A 124 -0.96 0.28 9.78
N LEU A 125 -1.44 -0.79 9.14
CA LEU A 125 -1.01 -1.18 7.80
C LEU A 125 -2.20 -1.19 6.87
N TRP A 126 -2.12 -0.41 5.81
CA TRP A 126 -3.13 -0.27 4.77
C TRP A 126 -2.67 -0.91 3.48
N PHE A 127 -3.62 -1.55 2.81
CA PHE A 127 -3.52 -1.95 1.42
C PHE A 127 -4.45 -1.06 0.57
N VAL A 128 -3.95 -0.65 -0.59
CA VAL A 128 -4.66 0.12 -1.62
C VAL A 128 -4.77 -0.74 -2.87
N ASN A 129 -6.00 -1.00 -3.30
CA ASN A 129 -6.24 -1.68 -4.56
C ASN A 129 -6.17 -0.68 -5.73
N GLY A 130 -5.14 -0.82 -6.57
CA GLY A 130 -4.91 0.08 -7.70
C GLY A 130 -6.00 0.03 -8.77
N GLN A 131 -6.76 -1.04 -8.89
CA GLN A 131 -7.77 -1.15 -9.95
C GLN A 131 -9.10 -0.50 -9.55
N THR A 132 -9.41 -0.47 -8.27
CA THR A 132 -10.72 -0.03 -7.75
C THR A 132 -10.65 1.24 -6.90
N GLY A 133 -9.48 1.60 -6.38
CA GLY A 133 -9.34 2.67 -5.39
C GLY A 133 -10.02 2.33 -4.06
N ASN A 134 -10.18 1.04 -3.76
CA ASN A 134 -10.62 0.58 -2.44
C ASN A 134 -9.41 0.35 -1.55
N MET A 135 -9.53 0.74 -0.29
CA MET A 135 -8.48 0.60 0.71
C MET A 135 -9.01 -0.15 1.91
N HIS A 136 -8.18 -1.00 2.49
CA HIS A 136 -8.52 -1.69 3.73
C HIS A 136 -7.30 -1.83 4.63
N GLN A 137 -7.54 -1.83 5.92
CA GLN A 137 -6.52 -2.15 6.90
C GLN A 137 -6.24 -3.65 6.86
N VAL A 138 -4.99 -4.00 6.59
CA VAL A 138 -4.48 -5.36 6.79
C VAL A 138 -4.37 -5.63 8.29
N CYS A 139 -3.93 -4.62 9.04
CA CYS A 139 -4.00 -4.62 10.49
C CYS A 139 -4.19 -3.21 11.06
N GLY A 140 -4.76 -3.15 12.27
CA GLY A 140 -5.09 -1.90 12.95
C GLY A 140 -3.95 -1.30 13.75
N ARG A 141 -4.30 -0.42 14.69
CA ARG A 141 -3.35 0.25 15.60
C ARG A 141 -2.43 -0.76 16.29
N ASP A 142 -1.22 -0.30 16.61
CA ASP A 142 -0.22 -1.04 17.36
C ASP A 142 0.24 -2.35 16.69
N CYS A 143 -0.13 -2.59 15.42
CA CYS A 143 0.34 -3.74 14.65
C CYS A 143 1.82 -3.60 14.25
N LEU A 144 2.18 -2.39 13.82
CA LEU A 144 3.54 -1.95 13.53
C LEU A 144 4.06 -1.03 14.65
N PRO A 145 5.38 -0.86 14.78
CA PRO A 145 5.94 0.12 15.71
C PRO A 145 5.29 1.48 15.52
N SER A 146 4.78 2.06 16.58
CA SER A 146 3.99 3.29 16.55
C SER A 146 4.77 4.44 17.16
N ASP A 147 4.41 5.67 16.79
CA ASP A 147 4.99 6.87 17.35
C ASP A 147 4.62 6.97 18.84
N PRO A 148 5.61 7.08 19.76
CA PRO A 148 5.32 7.22 21.19
C PRO A 148 4.52 8.48 21.54
N ASN A 149 4.50 9.49 20.66
CA ASN A 149 3.74 10.72 20.82
C ASN A 149 2.36 10.68 20.15
N PHE A 150 1.99 9.57 19.51
CA PHE A 150 0.74 9.43 18.77
C PHE A 150 -0.48 9.79 19.63
N GLN A 151 -1.30 10.71 19.12
CA GLN A 151 -2.61 11.04 19.70
C GLN A 151 -3.72 10.52 18.77
N PRO A 152 -4.59 9.64 19.27
CA PRO A 152 -5.58 9.00 18.41
C PRO A 152 -6.75 9.93 18.04
N GLU A 153 -7.26 9.74 16.82
CA GLU A 153 -8.61 10.13 16.38
C GLU A 153 -8.92 11.65 16.43
N GLU A 154 -7.92 12.51 16.28
CA GLU A 154 -8.13 13.96 16.12
C GLU A 154 -9.07 14.29 14.94
N HIS A 155 -8.98 13.50 13.86
CA HIS A 155 -9.83 13.60 12.66
C HIS A 155 -11.02 12.63 12.70
N GLY A 156 -11.42 12.22 13.90
CA GLY A 156 -12.47 11.23 14.14
C GLY A 156 -12.03 9.78 13.89
N PRO A 157 -12.93 8.82 14.10
CA PRO A 157 -12.62 7.40 14.01
C PRO A 157 -12.15 6.99 12.61
N VAL A 158 -11.12 6.15 12.59
CA VAL A 158 -10.56 5.58 11.36
C VAL A 158 -11.24 4.25 11.05
N ALA A 159 -12.03 4.20 9.98
CA ALA A 159 -12.72 3.00 9.55
C ALA A 159 -11.73 1.92 9.06
N LYS A 160 -12.14 0.64 9.09
CA LYS A 160 -11.28 -0.46 8.60
C LYS A 160 -11.14 -0.47 7.07
N GLN A 161 -12.03 0.21 6.37
CA GLN A 161 -12.09 0.22 4.91
C GLN A 161 -12.56 1.59 4.43
N TYR A 162 -12.08 2.00 3.27
CA TYR A 162 -12.51 3.20 2.56
C TYR A 162 -12.65 2.89 1.06
N THR A 163 -13.58 3.57 0.42
CA THR A 163 -13.53 3.80 -1.03
C THR A 163 -12.82 5.13 -1.27
N LEU A 164 -12.30 5.36 -2.49
CA LEU A 164 -11.75 6.67 -2.86
C LEU A 164 -12.76 7.81 -2.62
N GLN A 165 -14.04 7.60 -2.90
CA GLN A 165 -15.08 8.60 -2.62
C GLN A 165 -15.24 8.86 -1.10
N GLY A 166 -15.24 7.80 -0.28
CA GLY A 166 -15.32 7.94 1.17
C GLY A 166 -14.09 8.66 1.74
N LEU A 167 -12.91 8.41 1.18
CA LEU A 167 -11.68 9.10 1.56
C LEU A 167 -11.71 10.58 1.15
N ARG A 168 -12.16 10.90 -0.07
CA ARG A 168 -12.39 12.29 -0.50
C ARG A 168 -13.32 13.03 0.45
N ALA A 169 -14.43 12.40 0.85
CA ALA A 169 -15.36 12.98 1.81
C ALA A 169 -14.70 13.24 3.18
N ARG A 170 -13.84 12.32 3.66
CA ARG A 170 -13.06 12.51 4.89
C ARG A 170 -12.14 13.73 4.80
N PHE A 171 -11.50 13.94 3.66
CA PHE A 171 -10.64 15.10 3.41
C PHE A 171 -11.40 16.36 2.95
N GLY A 172 -12.74 16.34 2.91
CA GLY A 172 -13.55 17.47 2.44
C GLY A 172 -13.39 17.80 0.95
N GLN A 173 -12.88 16.86 0.16
CA GLN A 173 -12.72 16.97 -1.29
C GLN A 173 -14.06 16.66 -1.98
N ARG A 174 -14.38 17.42 -3.04
CA ARG A 174 -15.61 17.29 -3.82
C ARG A 174 -15.36 16.58 -5.14
#